data_AF-A0AAE2NYI4-F1
#
_entry.id   AF-A0AAE2NYI4-F1
#
_cell.length_a   1.000
_cell.length_b   1.000
_cell.length_c   1.000
_cell.angle_alpha   90.00
_cell.angle_beta   90.00
_cell.angle_gamma   90.00
#
_symmetry.space_group_name_H-M   'P 1'
#
loop_
_entity.id
_entity.type
_entity.pdbx_description
1 polymer ?
#
loop_
_entity_poly.entity_id
_entity_poly.type
_entity_poly.pdbx_seq_one_letter_code
_entity_poly.pdbx_strand_id
1 'polypeptide(L)'
;MHKKDIIRLLETIAVYMELKGDNPFKISAFRKAAAALEQDDRSLSEIDDMMSLSGIGKGTYGVIREYMQEGVSSTLLQLQKEVPEGLVPLLKLPGLGGKKIAKLYQELGVHDAESLKEACEQQKVQGLAGFGKKTEEKILQALGEAGKQPERFPIGYALGIASVIEEHLDRLTDIQKYSRAGSLRRARETVKDLDYIIATDHPEAVRDQLLSLPNVKDVIASGDTKVSVILTFEYETSVDFRLVTEEQFATTLHHFTGSKDHNIKMRQLAKERGERISEYGVETIETGEVKTFPSEEAFYAHFGLPFIPPELRESGQEVDTYQEETDLVEHKAIKGDLHMHSAWSDGAFSIREMAEACMAKGYQYMAITDHSQYLKVANGLTAERLRKQAEEIDALNAEFENFHIFKGVEMDILPDGSLDYDDSVLSEMDLVIASIHSSFSQPEHVIMKRLEQALTNKHVDIIAHPTGRLIGRRAGYEVDIDMLIELAAKTNTALELNANPARLDLRTEHLIKANEKGVTLVINTDAHNIEMLDDMKTGVTAARKGWTETKHVLNARPLHEVKAFLTRND
;
A
#
# COMPACT_ATOMS: atom_id res chain seq x y z
N MET A 1 -2.08 -14.83 12.97
CA MET A 1 -3.20 -14.14 13.65
C MET A 1 -2.60 -13.21 14.68
N HIS A 2 -3.01 -11.95 14.71
CA HIS A 2 -2.54 -10.92 15.64
C HIS A 2 -3.73 -10.17 16.27
N LYS A 3 -3.47 -9.31 17.27
CA LYS A 3 -4.50 -8.59 18.06
C LYS A 3 -5.55 -7.88 17.18
N LYS A 4 -5.11 -7.26 16.08
CA LYS A 4 -5.98 -6.54 15.13
C LYS A 4 -6.97 -7.43 14.38
N ASP A 5 -6.71 -8.73 14.23
CA ASP A 5 -7.64 -9.68 13.59
C ASP A 5 -8.85 -9.91 14.49
N ILE A 6 -8.60 -10.04 15.79
CA ILE A 6 -9.64 -10.23 16.81
C ILE A 6 -10.49 -8.95 16.91
N ILE A 7 -9.86 -7.78 16.90
CA ILE A 7 -10.57 -6.49 16.92
C ILE A 7 -11.47 -6.36 15.68
N ARG A 8 -10.94 -6.67 14.49
CA ARG A 8 -11.72 -6.69 13.24
C ARG A 8 -12.89 -7.67 13.31
N LEU A 9 -12.69 -8.87 13.86
CA LEU A 9 -13.77 -9.83 14.06
C LEU A 9 -14.88 -9.25 14.95
N LEU A 10 -14.52 -8.68 16.11
CA LEU A 10 -15.48 -8.17 17.07
C LEU A 10 -16.27 -6.98 16.50
N GLU A 11 -15.61 -6.06 15.80
CA GLU A 11 -16.26 -4.96 15.08
C GLU A 11 -17.17 -5.48 13.96
N THR A 12 -16.72 -6.50 13.21
CA THR A 12 -17.54 -7.13 12.17
C THR A 12 -18.81 -7.73 12.78
N ILE A 13 -18.69 -8.50 13.86
CA ILE A 13 -19.85 -9.03 14.59
C ILE A 13 -20.78 -7.90 15.05
N ALA A 14 -20.23 -6.83 15.62
CA ALA A 14 -21.04 -5.69 16.06
C ALA A 14 -21.80 -5.03 14.89
N VAL A 15 -21.17 -4.92 13.71
CA VAL A 15 -21.81 -4.39 12.50
C VAL A 15 -22.93 -5.31 12.03
N TYR A 16 -22.72 -6.63 11.96
CA TYR A 16 -23.77 -7.56 11.56
C TYR A 16 -24.95 -7.56 12.55
N MET A 17 -24.67 -7.52 13.85
CA MET A 17 -25.71 -7.37 14.88
C MET A 17 -26.49 -6.06 14.70
N GLU A 18 -25.80 -4.97 14.37
CA GLU A 18 -26.43 -3.68 14.11
C GLU A 18 -27.34 -3.73 12.87
N LEU A 19 -26.88 -4.32 11.76
CA LEU A 19 -27.67 -4.53 10.55
C LEU A 19 -28.94 -5.36 10.81
N LYS A 20 -28.81 -6.41 11.63
CA LYS A 20 -29.93 -7.25 12.05
C LYS A 20 -30.94 -6.52 12.95
N GLY A 21 -30.54 -5.43 13.61
CA GLY A 21 -31.34 -4.78 14.64
C GLY A 21 -31.30 -5.48 16.00
N ASP A 22 -30.21 -6.18 16.30
CA ASP A 22 -30.03 -6.87 17.58
C ASP A 22 -29.95 -5.89 18.76
N ASN A 23 -30.02 -6.46 19.97
CA ASN A 23 -30.02 -5.71 21.21
C ASN A 23 -28.82 -4.72 21.32
N PRO A 24 -29.06 -3.41 21.53
CA PRO A 24 -28.00 -2.40 21.64
C PRO A 24 -26.94 -2.68 22.71
N PHE A 25 -27.31 -3.33 23.82
CA PHE A 25 -26.36 -3.72 24.86
C PHE A 25 -25.38 -4.79 24.36
N LYS A 26 -25.82 -5.74 23.53
CA LYS A 26 -24.93 -6.75 22.96
C LYS A 26 -23.98 -6.13 21.93
N ILE A 27 -24.49 -5.30 21.03
CA ILE A 27 -23.67 -4.55 20.06
C ILE A 27 -22.61 -3.73 20.80
N SER A 28 -23.03 -3.03 21.86
CA SER A 28 -22.12 -2.25 22.70
C SER A 28 -21.07 -3.13 23.38
N ALA A 29 -21.41 -4.35 23.81
CA ALA A 29 -20.46 -5.27 24.42
C ALA A 29 -19.35 -5.70 23.45
N PHE A 30 -19.67 -6.01 22.19
CA PHE A 30 -18.66 -6.36 21.18
C PHE A 30 -17.75 -5.17 20.84
N ARG A 31 -18.31 -3.97 20.65
CA ARG A 31 -17.50 -2.75 20.43
C ARG A 31 -16.64 -2.39 21.64
N LYS A 32 -17.14 -2.59 22.87
CA LYS A 32 -16.34 -2.39 24.09
C LYS A 32 -15.21 -3.40 24.20
N ALA A 33 -15.42 -4.65 23.81
CA ALA A 33 -14.36 -5.65 23.79
C ALA A 33 -13.30 -5.32 22.73
N ALA A 34 -13.71 -4.88 21.54
CA ALA A 34 -12.81 -4.39 20.50
C ALA A 34 -11.98 -3.18 21.00
N ALA A 35 -12.65 -2.17 21.57
CA ALA A 35 -11.98 -1.00 22.13
C ALA A 35 -11.04 -1.33 23.30
N ALA A 36 -11.40 -2.30 24.15
CA ALA A 36 -10.54 -2.74 25.25
C ALA A 36 -9.24 -3.39 24.75
N LEU A 37 -9.31 -4.16 23.66
CA LEU A 37 -8.12 -4.72 23.01
C LEU A 37 -7.31 -3.65 22.27
N GLU A 38 -7.98 -2.66 21.68
CA GLU A 38 -7.34 -1.55 20.97
C GLU A 38 -6.55 -0.65 21.92
N GLN A 39 -7.05 -0.45 23.15
CA GLN A 39 -6.43 0.39 24.18
C GLN A 39 -5.37 -0.31 25.03
N ASP A 40 -5.22 -1.63 24.90
CA ASP A 40 -4.18 -2.37 25.59
C ASP A 40 -2.89 -2.26 24.79
N ASP A 41 -1.83 -1.72 25.39
CA ASP A 41 -0.56 -1.43 24.70
C ASP A 41 0.26 -2.70 24.39
N ARG A 42 -0.16 -3.87 24.91
CA ARG A 42 0.52 -5.14 24.68
C ARG A 42 0.12 -5.78 23.37
N SER A 43 1.01 -6.57 22.79
CA SER A 43 0.67 -7.39 21.63
C SER A 43 -0.17 -8.61 22.03
N LEU A 44 -0.63 -9.38 21.04
CA LEU A 44 -1.40 -10.60 21.31
C LEU A 44 -0.62 -11.63 22.14
N SER A 45 0.69 -11.73 21.94
CA SER A 45 1.55 -12.71 22.61
C SER A 45 1.86 -12.35 24.08
N GLU A 46 1.69 -11.08 24.45
CA GLU A 46 1.98 -10.51 25.77
C GLU A 46 0.75 -10.42 26.68
N ILE A 47 -0.45 -10.72 26.16
CA ILE A 47 -1.69 -10.73 26.95
C ILE A 47 -1.94 -12.13 27.51
N ASP A 48 -1.60 -12.34 28.80
CA ASP A 48 -1.80 -13.63 29.49
C ASP A 48 -3.28 -14.04 29.61
N ASP A 49 -4.15 -13.10 30.00
CA ASP A 49 -5.60 -13.33 30.16
C ASP A 49 -6.41 -12.13 29.66
N MET A 50 -6.97 -12.24 28.46
CA MET A 50 -7.86 -11.21 27.89
C MET A 50 -9.13 -11.00 28.72
N MET A 51 -9.58 -11.99 29.48
CA MET A 51 -10.79 -11.85 30.30
C MET A 51 -10.57 -10.88 31.48
N SER A 52 -9.33 -10.57 31.82
CA SER A 52 -8.98 -9.55 32.81
C SER A 52 -9.19 -8.12 32.31
N LEU A 53 -9.31 -7.90 30.98
CA LEU A 53 -9.46 -6.59 30.39
C LEU A 53 -10.87 -6.03 30.63
N SER A 54 -10.93 -4.80 31.16
CA SER A 54 -12.18 -4.08 31.38
C SER A 54 -12.88 -3.83 30.04
N GLY A 55 -14.03 -4.47 29.84
CA GLY A 55 -14.78 -4.42 28.58
C GLY A 55 -14.96 -5.78 27.92
N ILE A 56 -14.16 -6.78 28.31
CA ILE A 56 -14.28 -8.16 27.84
C ILE A 56 -15.06 -8.99 28.86
N GLY A 57 -16.25 -9.43 28.48
CA GLY A 57 -17.09 -10.30 29.31
C GLY A 57 -17.01 -11.76 28.87
N LYS A 58 -17.58 -12.68 29.67
CA LYS A 58 -17.62 -14.12 29.37
C LYS A 58 -18.11 -14.44 27.94
N GLY A 59 -19.11 -13.69 27.46
CA GLY A 59 -19.69 -13.89 26.12
C GLY A 59 -18.73 -13.51 25.00
N THR A 60 -18.17 -12.29 25.03
CA THR A 60 -17.20 -11.84 24.01
C THR A 60 -15.90 -12.63 24.09
N TYR A 61 -15.42 -12.96 25.29
CA TYR A 61 -14.26 -13.83 25.49
C TYR A 61 -14.46 -15.22 24.88
N GLY A 62 -15.66 -15.81 25.04
CA GLY A 62 -15.98 -17.10 24.43
C GLY A 62 -15.85 -17.09 22.90
N VAL A 63 -16.26 -15.98 22.26
CA VAL A 63 -16.12 -15.77 20.80
C VAL A 63 -14.66 -15.57 20.40
N ILE A 64 -13.90 -14.77 21.17
CA ILE A 64 -12.48 -14.53 20.91
C ILE A 64 -11.70 -15.85 20.96
N ARG A 65 -11.90 -16.64 22.02
CA ARG A 65 -11.22 -17.92 22.20
C ARG A 65 -11.58 -18.92 21.10
N GLU A 66 -12.86 -19.01 20.73
CA GLU A 66 -13.28 -19.85 19.59
C GLU A 66 -12.53 -19.45 18.33
N TYR A 67 -12.48 -18.16 18.01
CA TYR A 67 -11.78 -17.67 16.83
C TYR A 67 -10.28 -17.98 16.86
N MET A 68 -9.63 -17.79 18.01
CA MET A 68 -8.20 -18.11 18.16
C MET A 68 -7.90 -19.60 18.01
N GLN A 69 -8.83 -20.49 18.36
CA GLN A 69 -8.65 -21.95 18.28
C GLN A 69 -8.99 -22.50 16.90
N GLU A 70 -10.10 -22.05 16.32
CA GLU A 70 -10.69 -22.64 15.12
C GLU A 70 -10.43 -21.80 13.85
N GLY A 71 -9.95 -20.56 14.00
CA GLY A 71 -9.78 -19.60 12.90
C GLY A 71 -11.11 -19.02 12.37
N VAL A 72 -12.25 -19.42 12.95
CA VAL A 72 -13.60 -18.99 12.56
C VAL A 72 -14.46 -18.72 13.80
N SER A 73 -15.48 -17.86 13.67
CA SER A 73 -16.45 -17.60 14.73
C SER A 73 -17.83 -18.10 14.34
N SER A 74 -18.39 -19.03 15.11
CA SER A 74 -19.76 -19.51 14.89
C SER A 74 -20.79 -18.39 15.04
N THR A 75 -20.52 -17.42 15.92
CA THR A 75 -21.38 -16.23 16.10
C THR A 75 -21.43 -15.40 14.82
N LEU A 76 -20.29 -15.11 14.20
CA LEU A 76 -20.25 -14.37 12.94
C LEU A 76 -20.93 -15.15 11.82
N LEU A 77 -20.63 -16.45 11.68
CA LEU A 77 -21.23 -17.31 10.65
C LEU A 77 -22.76 -17.40 10.77
N GLN A 78 -23.28 -17.41 12.00
CA GLN A 78 -24.74 -17.40 12.21
C GLN A 78 -25.36 -16.06 11.83
N LEU A 79 -24.74 -14.93 12.22
CA LEU A 79 -25.22 -13.61 11.85
C LEU A 79 -25.19 -13.39 10.32
N GLN A 80 -24.18 -13.92 9.63
CA GLN A 80 -24.08 -13.88 8.18
C GLN A 80 -25.23 -14.60 7.47
N LYS A 81 -25.81 -15.64 8.08
CA LYS A 81 -26.99 -16.34 7.55
C LYS A 81 -28.30 -15.58 7.77
N GLU A 82 -28.33 -14.69 8.77
CA GLU A 82 -29.53 -13.98 9.20
C GLU A 82 -29.66 -12.58 8.57
N VAL A 83 -28.54 -11.93 8.27
CA VAL A 83 -28.50 -10.61 7.62
C VAL A 83 -28.50 -10.79 6.10
N PRO A 84 -29.38 -10.11 5.35
CA PRO A 84 -29.35 -10.16 3.89
C PRO A 84 -27.98 -9.78 3.34
N GLU A 85 -27.41 -10.64 2.50
CA GLU A 85 -26.05 -10.46 1.94
C GLU A 85 -25.92 -9.13 1.18
N GLY A 86 -27.00 -8.65 0.55
CA GLY A 86 -27.06 -7.38 -0.18
C GLY A 86 -26.83 -6.13 0.68
N LEU A 87 -26.99 -6.21 2.02
CA LEU A 87 -26.74 -5.09 2.93
C LEU A 87 -25.25 -4.85 3.18
N VAL A 88 -24.43 -5.91 3.13
CA VAL A 88 -23.02 -5.84 3.48
C VAL A 88 -22.22 -4.98 2.49
N PRO A 89 -22.39 -5.11 1.16
CA PRO A 89 -21.77 -4.20 0.19
C PRO A 89 -22.08 -2.72 0.43
N LEU A 90 -23.25 -2.39 1.00
CA LEU A 90 -23.63 -1.00 1.27
C LEU A 90 -22.74 -0.33 2.32
N LEU A 91 -22.07 -1.10 3.18
CA LEU A 91 -21.07 -0.59 4.12
C LEU A 91 -19.85 0.01 3.43
N LYS A 92 -19.59 -0.36 2.17
CA LYS A 92 -18.51 0.21 1.36
C LYS A 92 -18.86 1.60 0.83
N LEU A 93 -20.14 2.00 0.86
CA LEU A 93 -20.57 3.29 0.34
C LEU A 93 -20.21 4.43 1.31
N PRO A 94 -19.56 5.50 0.84
CA PRO A 94 -19.19 6.62 1.69
C PRO A 94 -20.38 7.21 2.45
N GLY A 95 -20.24 7.29 3.78
CA GLY A 95 -21.26 7.88 4.65
C GLY A 95 -22.40 6.95 5.07
N LEU A 96 -22.38 5.67 4.67
CA LEU A 96 -23.28 4.61 5.15
C LEU A 96 -22.55 3.68 6.13
N GLY A 97 -22.82 3.86 7.42
CA GLY A 97 -22.41 2.90 8.46
C GLY A 97 -23.55 1.96 8.87
N GLY A 98 -23.24 0.93 9.66
CA GLY A 98 -24.20 -0.09 10.11
C GLY A 98 -25.53 0.48 10.63
N LYS A 99 -25.50 1.50 11.51
CA LYS A 99 -26.72 2.20 12.00
C LYS A 99 -27.62 2.73 10.90
N LYS A 100 -27.02 3.38 9.91
CA LYS A 100 -27.76 4.01 8.80
C LYS A 100 -28.38 2.93 7.93
N ILE A 101 -27.61 1.90 7.60
CA ILE A 101 -28.08 0.77 6.79
C ILE A 101 -29.18 -0.01 7.53
N ALA A 102 -29.01 -0.27 8.82
CA ALA A 102 -30.04 -0.91 9.65
C ALA A 102 -31.34 -0.10 9.65
N LYS A 103 -31.26 1.23 9.74
CA LYS A 103 -32.43 2.10 9.66
C LYS A 103 -33.11 2.05 8.29
N LEU A 104 -32.32 2.09 7.21
CA LEU A 104 -32.82 1.95 5.84
C LEU A 104 -33.51 0.59 5.65
N TYR A 105 -32.94 -0.49 6.19
CA TYR A 105 -33.52 -1.82 6.15
C TYR A 105 -34.83 -1.91 6.94
N GLN A 106 -34.85 -1.44 8.17
CA GLN A 106 -36.01 -1.55 9.07
C GLN A 106 -37.17 -0.63 8.67
N GLU A 107 -36.88 0.61 8.28
CA GLU A 107 -37.93 1.61 8.02
C GLU A 107 -38.35 1.68 6.54
N LEU A 108 -37.45 1.37 5.61
CA LEU A 108 -37.72 1.45 4.16
C LEU A 108 -37.63 0.10 3.43
N GLY A 109 -37.28 -0.99 4.11
CA GLY A 109 -37.18 -2.32 3.50
C GLY A 109 -35.99 -2.49 2.56
N VAL A 110 -35.00 -1.61 2.63
CA VAL A 110 -33.78 -1.69 1.81
C VAL A 110 -32.99 -2.93 2.18
N HIS A 111 -32.73 -3.82 1.23
CA HIS A 111 -31.99 -5.08 1.45
C HIS A 111 -30.77 -5.24 0.54
N ASP A 112 -30.57 -4.32 -0.41
CA ASP A 112 -29.46 -4.29 -1.36
C ASP A 112 -29.30 -2.89 -2.00
N ALA A 113 -28.38 -2.78 -2.97
CA ALA A 113 -28.11 -1.53 -3.69
C ALA A 113 -29.27 -1.07 -4.58
N GLU A 114 -30.03 -2.00 -5.16
CA GLU A 114 -31.15 -1.69 -6.05
C GLU A 114 -32.32 -1.10 -5.25
N SER A 115 -32.74 -1.78 -4.18
CA SER A 115 -33.77 -1.28 -3.26
C SER A 115 -33.38 0.04 -2.58
N LEU A 116 -32.10 0.26 -2.29
CA LEU A 116 -31.63 1.56 -1.79
C LEU A 116 -31.75 2.64 -2.85
N LYS A 117 -31.33 2.35 -4.09
CA LYS A 117 -31.43 3.29 -5.22
C LYS A 117 -32.88 3.69 -5.45
N GLU A 118 -33.80 2.72 -5.49
CA GLU A 118 -35.25 3.00 -5.62
C GLU A 118 -35.76 3.90 -4.50
N ALA A 119 -35.37 3.63 -3.25
CA ALA A 119 -35.77 4.44 -2.10
C ALA A 119 -35.25 5.89 -2.20
N CYS A 120 -34.03 6.07 -2.71
CA CYS A 120 -33.47 7.40 -2.97
C CYS A 120 -34.15 8.12 -4.14
N GLU A 121 -34.42 7.43 -5.26
CA GLU A 121 -35.12 8.01 -6.42
C GLU A 121 -36.56 8.43 -6.08
N GLN A 122 -37.21 7.68 -5.18
CA GLN A 122 -38.52 8.02 -4.64
C GLN A 122 -38.47 9.07 -3.52
N GLN A 123 -37.29 9.61 -3.19
CA GLN A 123 -37.07 10.61 -2.15
C GLN A 123 -37.54 10.17 -0.76
N LYS A 124 -37.59 8.86 -0.50
CA LYS A 124 -38.00 8.29 0.79
C LYS A 124 -36.87 8.36 1.81
N VAL A 125 -35.61 8.28 1.36
CA VAL A 125 -34.44 8.28 2.24
C VAL A 125 -34.30 9.63 2.94
N GLN A 126 -34.48 10.75 2.24
CA GLN A 126 -34.44 12.09 2.84
C GLN A 126 -35.55 12.37 3.89
N GLY A 127 -36.55 11.48 4.00
CA GLY A 127 -37.59 11.53 5.03
C GLY A 127 -37.15 10.93 6.37
N LEU A 128 -36.06 10.15 6.40
CA LEU A 128 -35.57 9.51 7.62
C LEU A 128 -34.72 10.48 8.45
N ALA A 129 -34.94 10.50 9.77
CA ALA A 129 -34.06 11.27 10.66
C ALA A 129 -32.59 10.83 10.50
N GLY A 130 -31.69 11.78 10.26
CA GLY A 130 -30.27 11.52 9.96
C GLY A 130 -29.92 11.42 8.47
N PHE A 131 -30.91 11.49 7.58
CA PHE A 131 -30.76 11.48 6.13
C PHE A 131 -31.39 12.74 5.56
N GLY A 132 -30.59 13.76 5.28
CA GLY A 132 -31.05 14.96 4.56
C GLY A 132 -30.91 14.79 3.05
N LYS A 133 -31.47 15.74 2.29
CA LYS A 133 -31.38 15.77 0.81
C LYS A 133 -29.94 15.58 0.28
N LYS A 134 -28.96 16.30 0.85
CA LYS A 134 -27.55 16.16 0.46
C LYS A 134 -26.98 14.76 0.74
N THR A 135 -27.46 14.08 1.78
CA THR A 135 -27.04 12.71 2.09
C THR A 135 -27.62 11.74 1.07
N GLU A 136 -28.89 11.89 0.70
CA GLU A 136 -29.54 11.10 -0.34
C GLU A 136 -28.87 11.28 -1.70
N GLU A 137 -28.58 12.53 -2.11
CA GLU A 137 -27.84 12.84 -3.34
C GLU A 137 -26.47 12.14 -3.38
N LYS A 138 -25.72 12.17 -2.26
CA LYS A 138 -24.43 11.48 -2.14
C LYS A 138 -24.57 9.96 -2.21
N ILE A 139 -25.61 9.39 -1.59
CA ILE A 139 -25.88 7.94 -1.65
C ILE A 139 -26.19 7.53 -3.08
N LEU A 140 -27.06 8.28 -3.78
CA LEU A 140 -27.41 8.06 -5.18
C LEU A 140 -26.17 8.12 -6.09
N GLN A 141 -25.32 9.12 -5.89
CA GLN A 141 -24.05 9.23 -6.62
C GLN A 141 -23.16 8.01 -6.33
N ALA A 142 -22.96 7.66 -5.06
CA ALA A 142 -22.12 6.53 -4.68
C ALA A 142 -22.66 5.19 -5.21
N LEU A 143 -23.98 4.98 -5.24
CA LEU A 143 -24.61 3.81 -5.85
C LEU A 143 -24.44 3.77 -7.36
N GLY A 144 -24.46 4.92 -8.03
CA GLY A 144 -24.18 5.03 -9.46
C GLY A 144 -22.73 4.73 -9.80
N GLU A 145 -21.81 4.83 -8.84
CA GLU A 145 -20.39 4.51 -8.97
C GLU A 145 -20.08 3.08 -8.48
N ALA A 146 -20.81 2.58 -7.48
CA ALA A 146 -20.63 1.26 -6.89
C ALA A 146 -21.01 0.13 -7.85
N GLY A 147 -20.22 -0.94 -7.84
CA GLY A 147 -20.38 -2.08 -8.75
C GLY A 147 -19.91 -1.81 -10.18
N LYS A 148 -19.47 -0.58 -10.51
CA LYS A 148 -18.77 -0.35 -11.77
C LYS A 148 -17.37 -0.96 -11.70
N GLN A 149 -17.07 -1.75 -12.72
CA GLN A 149 -15.72 -2.22 -13.00
C GLN A 149 -14.82 -0.99 -13.19
N PRO A 150 -13.77 -0.79 -12.35
CA PRO A 150 -12.85 0.30 -12.57
C PRO A 150 -12.08 0.04 -13.87
N GLU A 151 -11.82 1.10 -14.64
CA GLU A 151 -11.04 0.98 -15.88
C GLU A 151 -9.59 0.57 -15.60
N ARG A 152 -9.07 0.96 -14.42
CA ARG A 152 -7.74 0.62 -13.94
C ARG A 152 -7.78 0.27 -12.46
N PHE A 153 -6.98 -0.71 -12.08
CA PHE A 153 -6.82 -1.16 -10.70
C PHE A 153 -5.62 -0.51 -10.03
N PRO A 154 -5.69 -0.18 -8.73
CA PRO A 154 -4.53 0.21 -7.93
C PRO A 154 -3.45 -0.87 -7.93
N ILE A 155 -2.19 -0.46 -7.89
CA ILE A 155 -1.04 -1.37 -7.86
C ILE A 155 -1.10 -2.35 -6.69
N GLY A 156 -1.50 -1.91 -5.48
CA GLY A 156 -1.64 -2.82 -4.33
C GLY A 156 -2.64 -3.96 -4.57
N TYR A 157 -3.74 -3.68 -5.27
CA TYR A 157 -4.71 -4.71 -5.66
C TYR A 157 -4.11 -5.66 -6.71
N ALA A 158 -3.45 -5.12 -7.73
CA ALA A 158 -2.83 -5.91 -8.78
C ALA A 158 -1.68 -6.78 -8.27
N LEU A 159 -0.88 -6.30 -7.31
CA LEU A 159 0.17 -7.07 -6.65
C LEU A 159 -0.40 -8.26 -5.86
N GLY A 160 -1.54 -8.06 -5.19
CA GLY A 160 -2.25 -9.16 -4.52
C GLY A 160 -2.68 -10.26 -5.49
N ILE A 161 -3.25 -9.89 -6.64
CA ILE A 161 -3.61 -10.85 -7.70
C ILE A 161 -2.34 -11.51 -8.27
N ALA A 162 -1.29 -10.74 -8.53
CA ALA A 162 -0.04 -11.27 -9.06
C ALA A 162 0.57 -12.31 -8.13
N SER A 163 0.56 -12.08 -6.81
CA SER A 163 1.04 -13.05 -5.83
C SER A 163 0.29 -14.38 -5.91
N VAL A 164 -1.04 -14.37 -6.08
CA VAL A 164 -1.84 -15.59 -6.21
C VAL A 164 -1.53 -16.33 -7.51
N ILE A 165 -1.35 -15.60 -8.62
CA ILE A 165 -0.99 -16.19 -9.91
C ILE A 165 0.39 -16.83 -9.83
N GLU A 166 1.38 -16.12 -9.29
CA GLU A 166 2.76 -16.59 -9.21
C GLU A 166 2.93 -17.79 -8.29
N GLU A 167 2.25 -17.81 -7.14
CA GLU A 167 2.22 -18.99 -6.28
C GLU A 167 1.71 -20.24 -7.04
N HIS A 168 0.80 -20.06 -8.00
CA HIS A 168 0.34 -21.14 -8.85
C HIS A 168 1.33 -21.46 -9.97
N LEU A 169 1.89 -20.45 -10.65
CA LEU A 169 2.91 -20.62 -11.71
C LEU A 169 4.14 -21.38 -11.18
N ASP A 170 4.56 -21.12 -9.94
CA ASP A 170 5.68 -21.80 -9.27
C ASP A 170 5.43 -23.30 -9.07
N ARG A 171 4.17 -23.76 -9.15
CA ARG A 171 3.79 -25.17 -8.98
C ARG A 171 3.53 -25.88 -10.30
N LEU A 172 3.47 -25.16 -11.42
CA LEU A 172 3.20 -25.74 -12.72
C LEU A 172 4.41 -26.51 -13.24
N THR A 173 4.16 -27.60 -13.96
CA THR A 173 5.21 -28.31 -14.71
C THR A 173 5.37 -27.72 -16.10
N ASP A 174 6.51 -28.02 -16.73
CA ASP A 174 6.79 -27.67 -18.13
C ASP A 174 6.98 -26.16 -18.40
N ILE A 175 7.11 -25.35 -17.34
CA ILE A 175 7.59 -23.97 -17.40
C ILE A 175 9.10 -23.96 -17.15
N GLN A 176 9.87 -23.35 -18.05
CA GLN A 176 11.31 -23.14 -17.88
C GLN A 176 11.60 -21.88 -17.07
N LYS A 177 10.89 -20.79 -17.38
CA LYS A 177 10.92 -19.51 -16.66
C LYS A 177 9.68 -18.68 -16.99
N TYR A 178 9.32 -17.78 -16.09
CA TYR A 178 8.28 -16.80 -16.35
C TYR A 178 8.66 -15.43 -15.78
N SER A 179 7.98 -14.38 -16.23
CA SER A 179 8.08 -13.03 -15.65
C SER A 179 6.77 -12.28 -15.82
N ARG A 180 6.43 -11.46 -14.82
CA ARG A 180 5.49 -10.35 -15.02
C ARG A 180 5.99 -9.46 -16.15
N ALA A 181 5.07 -8.90 -16.92
CA ALA A 181 5.31 -7.91 -17.95
C ALA A 181 4.37 -6.71 -17.75
N GLY A 182 4.19 -5.91 -18.80
CA GLY A 182 3.21 -4.85 -18.83
C GLY A 182 3.46 -3.73 -17.83
N SER A 183 2.39 -3.02 -17.52
CA SER A 183 2.42 -1.85 -16.65
C SER A 183 2.74 -2.19 -15.18
N LEU A 184 2.43 -3.41 -14.74
CA LEU A 184 2.76 -3.87 -13.39
C LEU A 184 4.27 -4.07 -13.22
N ARG A 185 4.96 -4.67 -14.20
CA ARG A 185 6.43 -4.81 -14.17
C ARG A 185 7.14 -3.46 -14.14
N ARG A 186 6.55 -2.43 -14.77
CA ARG A 186 7.05 -1.05 -14.72
C ARG A 186 6.62 -0.27 -13.48
N ALA A 187 5.96 -0.91 -12.50
CA ALA A 187 5.47 -0.29 -11.27
C ALA A 187 4.58 0.94 -11.52
N ARG A 188 3.66 0.87 -12.48
CA ARG A 188 2.62 1.90 -12.63
C ARG A 188 1.66 1.82 -11.44
N GLU A 189 1.35 2.96 -10.84
CA GLU A 189 0.44 3.07 -9.68
C GLU A 189 -0.96 2.51 -9.96
N THR A 190 -1.38 2.50 -11.23
CA THR A 190 -2.58 1.81 -11.67
C THR A 190 -2.32 1.00 -12.94
N VAL A 191 -2.96 -0.16 -13.05
CA VAL A 191 -2.83 -1.11 -14.17
C VAL A 191 -4.20 -1.48 -14.74
N LYS A 192 -4.28 -1.87 -16.00
CA LYS A 192 -5.56 -2.28 -16.63
C LYS A 192 -5.78 -3.79 -16.54
N ASP A 193 -4.69 -4.53 -16.68
CA ASP A 193 -4.59 -5.97 -16.81
C ASP A 193 -3.24 -6.43 -16.23
N LEU A 194 -3.07 -7.75 -16.13
CA LEU A 194 -1.77 -8.36 -15.83
C LEU A 194 -1.26 -9.11 -17.06
N ASP A 195 0.03 -8.97 -17.34
CA ASP A 195 0.72 -9.63 -18.43
C ASP A 195 1.82 -10.54 -17.89
N TYR A 196 1.95 -11.75 -18.44
CA TYR A 196 3.01 -12.71 -18.13
C TYR A 196 3.62 -13.26 -19.41
N ILE A 197 4.95 -13.39 -19.40
CA ILE A 197 5.69 -14.13 -20.42
C ILE A 197 6.16 -15.43 -19.79
N ILE A 198 5.94 -16.56 -20.47
CA ILE A 198 6.28 -17.90 -20.02
C ILE A 198 7.09 -18.58 -21.11
N ALA A 199 8.30 -19.04 -20.76
CA ALA A 199 9.12 -19.89 -21.60
C ALA A 199 8.74 -21.36 -21.40
N THR A 200 8.41 -22.07 -22.49
CA THR A 200 8.06 -23.49 -22.48
C THR A 200 8.26 -24.14 -23.85
N ASP A 201 8.65 -25.41 -23.85
CA ASP A 201 8.65 -26.27 -25.05
C ASP A 201 7.37 -27.14 -25.15
N HIS A 202 6.46 -27.02 -24.18
CA HIS A 202 5.21 -27.78 -24.08
C HIS A 202 4.00 -26.83 -23.93
N PRO A 203 3.74 -25.94 -24.92
CA PRO A 203 2.73 -24.90 -24.80
C PRO A 203 1.31 -25.44 -24.55
N GLU A 204 0.97 -26.59 -25.11
CA GLU A 204 -0.34 -27.23 -24.89
C GLU A 204 -0.55 -27.63 -23.42
N ALA A 205 0.46 -28.26 -22.81
CA ALA A 205 0.40 -28.69 -21.41
C ALA A 205 0.35 -27.50 -20.44
N VAL A 206 1.15 -26.46 -20.71
CA VAL A 206 1.14 -25.23 -19.91
C VAL A 206 -0.18 -24.50 -20.05
N ARG A 207 -0.74 -24.39 -21.26
CA ARG A 207 -2.06 -23.80 -21.50
C ARG A 207 -3.14 -24.49 -20.68
N ASP A 208 -3.19 -25.82 -20.70
CA ASP A 208 -4.23 -26.57 -19.99
C ASP A 208 -4.11 -26.36 -18.46
N GLN A 209 -2.88 -26.27 -17.93
CA GLN A 209 -2.63 -25.89 -16.53
C GLN A 209 -3.07 -24.46 -16.22
N LEU A 210 -2.78 -23.49 -17.09
CA LEU A 210 -3.22 -22.09 -16.91
C LEU A 210 -4.75 -21.94 -16.90
N LEU A 211 -5.45 -22.73 -17.71
CA LEU A 211 -6.92 -22.75 -17.70
C LEU A 211 -7.52 -23.32 -16.40
N SER A 212 -6.70 -24.04 -15.61
CA SER A 212 -7.09 -24.57 -14.29
C SER A 212 -6.77 -23.64 -13.11
N LEU A 213 -6.26 -22.43 -13.40
CA LEU A 213 -6.02 -21.41 -12.37
C LEU A 213 -7.27 -21.19 -11.51
N PRO A 214 -7.11 -20.97 -10.19
CA PRO A 214 -8.23 -20.61 -9.34
C PRO A 214 -8.84 -19.28 -9.82
N ASN A 215 -10.14 -19.12 -9.57
CA ASN A 215 -10.91 -17.91 -9.88
C ASN A 215 -11.08 -17.59 -11.38
N VAL A 216 -10.70 -18.49 -12.30
CA VAL A 216 -11.03 -18.31 -13.73
C VAL A 216 -12.54 -18.27 -13.91
N LYS A 217 -13.02 -17.15 -14.45
CA LYS A 217 -14.42 -16.91 -14.80
C LYS A 217 -14.67 -17.20 -16.27
N ASP A 218 -13.90 -16.54 -17.13
CA ASP A 218 -14.05 -16.60 -18.58
C ASP A 218 -12.69 -16.84 -19.24
N VAL A 219 -12.69 -17.63 -20.31
CA VAL A 219 -11.54 -17.83 -21.19
C VAL A 219 -11.78 -17.02 -22.45
N ILE A 220 -10.99 -15.97 -22.65
CA ILE A 220 -11.12 -15.04 -23.77
C ILE A 220 -10.37 -15.54 -25.00
N ALA A 221 -9.19 -16.12 -24.78
CA ALA A 221 -8.38 -16.73 -25.82
C ALA A 221 -7.60 -17.91 -25.24
N SER A 222 -7.43 -18.97 -26.04
CA SER A 222 -6.67 -20.14 -25.68
C SER A 222 -6.06 -20.74 -26.95
N GLY A 223 -4.75 -20.62 -27.09
CA GLY A 223 -3.98 -21.13 -28.22
C GLY A 223 -2.52 -21.33 -27.84
N ASP A 224 -1.71 -21.78 -28.79
CA ASP A 224 -0.35 -22.27 -28.50
C ASP A 224 0.65 -21.16 -28.16
N THR A 225 0.31 -19.89 -28.45
CA THR A 225 1.17 -18.72 -28.18
C THR A 225 0.54 -17.73 -27.20
N LYS A 226 -0.75 -17.89 -26.86
CA LYS A 226 -1.47 -16.98 -25.98
C LYS A 226 -2.60 -17.69 -25.23
N VAL A 227 -2.68 -17.40 -23.94
CA VAL A 227 -3.86 -17.66 -23.11
C VAL A 227 -4.32 -16.34 -22.49
N SER A 228 -5.61 -16.03 -22.61
CA SER A 228 -6.23 -14.86 -21.99
C SER A 228 -7.42 -15.31 -21.16
N VAL A 229 -7.41 -14.97 -19.88
CA VAL A 229 -8.48 -15.30 -18.93
C VAL A 229 -8.97 -14.07 -18.19
N ILE A 230 -10.20 -14.13 -17.71
CA ILE A 230 -10.72 -13.19 -16.71
C ILE A 230 -10.79 -13.92 -15.37
N LEU A 231 -10.12 -13.37 -14.37
CA LEU A 231 -10.17 -13.86 -12.99
C LEU A 231 -11.20 -13.07 -12.17
N THR A 232 -11.97 -13.77 -11.33
CA THR A 232 -12.91 -13.13 -10.40
C THR A 232 -12.29 -12.97 -9.02
N PHE A 233 -12.00 -11.72 -8.65
CA PHE A 233 -11.66 -11.31 -7.29
C PHE A 233 -12.71 -10.29 -6.81
N GLU A 234 -12.29 -9.20 -6.14
CA GLU A 234 -13.19 -8.06 -5.91
C GLU A 234 -13.69 -7.42 -7.22
N TYR A 235 -12.84 -7.41 -8.25
CA TYR A 235 -13.14 -6.96 -9.59
C TYR A 235 -12.71 -8.02 -10.62
N GLU A 236 -13.36 -8.01 -11.78
CA GLU A 236 -13.00 -8.92 -12.87
C GLU A 236 -11.69 -8.48 -13.51
N THR A 237 -10.66 -9.30 -13.44
CA THR A 237 -9.31 -8.88 -13.83
C THR A 237 -8.83 -9.70 -15.02
N SER A 238 -8.52 -9.01 -16.13
CA SER A 238 -7.95 -9.62 -17.32
C SER A 238 -6.48 -9.99 -17.09
N VAL A 239 -6.12 -11.21 -17.46
CA VAL A 239 -4.74 -11.71 -17.41
C VAL A 239 -4.36 -12.34 -18.75
N ASP A 240 -3.25 -11.87 -19.31
CA ASP A 240 -2.67 -12.35 -20.55
C ASP A 240 -1.37 -13.12 -20.28
N PHE A 241 -1.32 -14.37 -20.73
CA PHE A 241 -0.13 -15.22 -20.73
C PHE A 241 0.38 -15.40 -22.16
N ARG A 242 1.65 -15.08 -22.40
CA ARG A 242 2.35 -15.35 -23.67
C ARG A 242 3.26 -16.55 -23.51
N LEU A 243 3.05 -17.55 -24.35
CA LEU A 243 3.85 -18.76 -24.38
C LEU A 243 4.87 -18.64 -25.51
N VAL A 244 6.15 -18.75 -25.16
CA VAL A 244 7.27 -18.58 -26.10
C VAL A 244 8.36 -19.61 -25.84
N THR A 245 9.27 -19.79 -26.79
CA THR A 245 10.49 -20.59 -26.55
C THR A 245 11.46 -19.83 -25.66
N GLU A 246 12.42 -20.55 -25.05
CA GLU A 246 13.43 -19.92 -24.19
C GLU A 246 14.22 -18.81 -24.89
N GLU A 247 14.57 -19.01 -26.16
CA GLU A 247 15.35 -18.06 -26.97
C GLU A 247 14.58 -16.76 -27.26
N GLN A 248 13.25 -16.85 -27.37
CA GLN A 248 12.40 -15.69 -27.65
C GLN A 248 12.12 -14.86 -26.39
N PHE A 249 12.23 -15.47 -25.21
CA PHE A 249 11.78 -14.91 -23.93
C PHE A 249 12.26 -13.49 -23.67
N ALA A 250 13.54 -13.19 -23.86
CA ALA A 250 14.09 -11.87 -23.53
C ALA A 250 13.47 -10.75 -24.38
N THR A 251 13.33 -10.96 -25.69
CA THR A 251 12.78 -9.95 -26.59
C THR A 251 11.26 -9.82 -26.41
N THR A 252 10.57 -10.95 -26.14
CA THR A 252 9.14 -10.93 -25.83
C THR A 252 8.88 -10.19 -24.52
N LEU A 253 9.69 -10.46 -23.49
CA LEU A 253 9.61 -9.75 -22.21
C LEU A 253 9.87 -8.26 -22.37
N HIS A 254 10.90 -7.86 -23.13
CA HIS A 254 11.13 -6.45 -23.46
C HIS A 254 9.90 -5.82 -24.12
N HIS A 255 9.38 -6.46 -25.18
CA HIS A 255 8.25 -5.96 -25.95
C HIS A 255 7.01 -5.75 -25.09
N PHE A 256 6.60 -6.76 -24.33
CA PHE A 256 5.38 -6.71 -23.51
C PHE A 256 5.59 -5.97 -22.19
N THR A 257 6.83 -5.78 -21.72
CA THR A 257 7.11 -4.84 -20.63
C THR A 257 6.85 -3.42 -21.10
N GLY A 258 7.25 -3.06 -22.32
CA GLY A 258 7.10 -1.70 -22.82
C GLY A 258 7.91 -0.68 -22.00
N SER A 259 7.46 0.58 -21.88
CA SER A 259 6.21 1.14 -22.43
C SER A 259 6.17 1.14 -23.96
N LYS A 260 5.01 1.54 -24.52
CA LYS A 260 4.88 1.80 -25.95
C LYS A 260 5.95 2.78 -26.44
N ASP A 261 6.21 3.84 -25.69
CA ASP A 261 7.11 4.92 -26.10
C ASP A 261 8.58 4.47 -26.00
N HIS A 262 8.93 3.73 -24.95
CA HIS A 262 10.20 3.02 -24.86
C HIS A 262 10.44 2.11 -26.08
N ASN A 263 9.44 1.29 -26.44
CA ASN A 263 9.53 0.39 -27.59
C ASN A 263 9.68 1.15 -28.92
N ILE A 264 8.99 2.28 -29.08
CA ILE A 264 9.13 3.14 -30.26
C ILE A 264 10.57 3.62 -30.38
N LYS A 265 11.15 4.12 -29.29
CA LYS A 265 12.53 4.62 -29.27
C LYS A 265 13.54 3.52 -29.58
N MET A 266 13.40 2.34 -28.99
CA MET A 266 14.25 1.17 -29.31
C MET A 266 14.13 0.77 -30.78
N ARG A 267 12.92 0.78 -31.37
CA ARG A 267 12.72 0.47 -32.80
C ARG A 267 13.33 1.51 -33.73
N GLN A 268 13.34 2.78 -33.33
CA GLN A 268 14.04 3.84 -34.07
C GLN A 268 15.54 3.57 -34.11
N LEU A 269 16.14 3.25 -32.97
CA LEU A 269 17.56 2.90 -32.85
C LEU A 269 17.93 1.67 -33.72
N ALA A 270 17.10 0.63 -33.71
CA ALA A 270 17.30 -0.54 -34.57
C ALA A 270 17.24 -0.18 -36.06
N LYS A 271 16.27 0.66 -36.45
CA LYS A 271 16.10 1.08 -37.84
C LYS A 271 17.32 1.84 -38.37
N GLU A 272 17.96 2.65 -37.54
CA GLU A 272 19.19 3.39 -37.88
C GLU A 272 20.36 2.44 -38.19
N ARG A 273 20.30 1.20 -37.69
CA ARG A 273 21.30 0.14 -37.90
C ARG A 273 20.92 -0.86 -39.00
N GLY A 274 19.82 -0.62 -39.73
CA GLY A 274 19.30 -1.57 -40.71
C GLY A 274 18.65 -2.81 -40.09
N GLU A 275 18.20 -2.71 -38.83
CA GLU A 275 17.59 -3.79 -38.06
C GLU A 275 16.10 -3.50 -37.76
N ARG A 276 15.34 -4.55 -37.45
CA ARG A 276 13.92 -4.48 -37.06
C ARG A 276 13.68 -5.29 -35.79
N ILE A 277 13.30 -4.62 -34.70
CA ILE A 277 12.88 -5.30 -33.46
C ILE A 277 11.44 -5.82 -33.62
N SER A 278 11.25 -7.11 -33.35
CA SER A 278 9.95 -7.78 -33.21
C SER A 278 9.77 -8.31 -31.78
N GLU A 279 8.66 -8.98 -31.47
CA GLU A 279 8.49 -9.67 -30.19
C GLU A 279 9.34 -10.96 -30.08
N TYR A 280 9.85 -11.49 -31.19
CA TYR A 280 10.57 -12.76 -31.25
C TYR A 280 12.08 -12.61 -31.45
N GLY A 281 12.58 -11.39 -31.62
CA GLY A 281 13.99 -11.11 -31.86
C GLY A 281 14.24 -9.87 -32.70
N VAL A 282 15.50 -9.67 -33.09
CA VAL A 282 15.97 -8.56 -33.92
C VAL A 282 16.33 -9.10 -35.30
N GLU A 283 15.62 -8.64 -36.33
CA GLU A 283 15.84 -9.04 -37.71
C GLU A 283 16.79 -8.07 -38.42
N THR A 284 17.79 -8.59 -39.13
CA THR A 284 18.62 -7.79 -40.04
C THR A 284 17.89 -7.65 -41.38
N ILE A 285 17.55 -6.42 -41.80
CA ILE A 285 16.69 -6.19 -42.98
C ILE A 285 17.32 -6.71 -44.27
N GLU A 286 18.65 -6.64 -44.39
CA GLU A 286 19.37 -7.08 -45.59
C GLU A 286 19.37 -8.60 -45.77
N THR A 287 19.47 -9.36 -44.67
CA THR A 287 19.63 -10.83 -44.71
C THR A 287 18.37 -11.59 -44.34
N GLY A 288 17.42 -10.95 -43.65
CA GLY A 288 16.25 -11.60 -43.05
C GLY A 288 16.58 -12.48 -41.83
N GLU A 289 17.84 -12.47 -41.36
CA GLU A 289 18.26 -13.25 -40.20
C GLU A 289 17.71 -12.66 -38.91
N VAL A 290 17.07 -13.50 -38.09
CA VAL A 290 16.51 -13.12 -36.78
C VAL A 290 17.46 -13.57 -35.67
N LYS A 291 17.95 -12.60 -34.91
CA LYS A 291 18.79 -12.82 -33.75
C LYS A 291 17.95 -12.81 -32.47
N THR A 292 18.14 -13.84 -31.64
CA THR A 292 17.57 -13.97 -30.29
C THR A 292 18.61 -13.64 -29.22
N PHE A 293 18.17 -13.49 -27.97
CA PHE A 293 19.04 -13.05 -26.86
C PHE A 293 18.76 -13.88 -25.60
N PRO A 294 19.82 -14.29 -24.87
CA PRO A 294 19.65 -15.07 -23.65
C PRO A 294 19.04 -14.26 -22.50
N SER A 295 19.14 -12.93 -22.53
CA SER A 295 18.62 -12.03 -21.50
C SER A 295 18.30 -10.63 -22.05
N GLU A 296 17.57 -9.82 -21.28
CA GLU A 296 17.30 -8.42 -21.65
C GLU A 296 18.58 -7.59 -21.66
N GLU A 297 19.53 -7.85 -20.75
CA GLU A 297 20.86 -7.22 -20.73
C GLU A 297 21.59 -7.46 -22.05
N ALA A 298 21.60 -8.69 -22.56
CA ALA A 298 22.22 -9.02 -23.84
C ALA A 298 21.50 -8.34 -25.02
N PHE A 299 20.18 -8.18 -24.93
CA PHE A 299 19.38 -7.44 -25.92
C PHE A 299 19.76 -5.94 -25.92
N TYR A 300 19.87 -5.28 -24.76
CA TYR A 300 20.29 -3.88 -24.70
C TYR A 300 21.75 -3.70 -25.14
N ALA A 301 22.65 -4.59 -24.72
CA ALA A 301 24.06 -4.56 -25.09
C ALA A 301 24.26 -4.66 -26.61
N HIS A 302 23.39 -5.38 -27.34
CA HIS A 302 23.40 -5.41 -28.80
C HIS A 302 23.24 -4.02 -29.42
N PHE A 303 22.48 -3.13 -28.78
CA PHE A 303 22.29 -1.73 -29.19
C PHE A 303 23.29 -0.76 -28.56
N GLY A 304 24.30 -1.25 -27.84
CA GLY A 304 25.28 -0.41 -27.14
C GLY A 304 24.68 0.34 -25.95
N LEU A 305 23.59 -0.17 -25.39
CA LEU A 305 22.90 0.42 -24.23
C LEU A 305 23.15 -0.44 -22.98
N PRO A 306 23.21 0.18 -21.79
CA PRO A 306 23.10 -0.57 -20.55
C PRO A 306 21.71 -1.19 -20.43
N PHE A 307 21.56 -2.17 -19.53
CA PHE A 307 20.25 -2.67 -19.18
C PHE A 307 19.41 -1.56 -18.54
N ILE A 308 18.30 -1.20 -19.19
CA ILE A 308 17.36 -0.21 -18.68
C ILE A 308 16.32 -0.91 -17.80
N PRO A 309 16.28 -0.63 -16.49
CA PRO A 309 15.32 -1.26 -15.58
C PRO A 309 13.87 -1.02 -16.01
N PRO A 310 12.96 -1.99 -15.84
CA PRO A 310 11.56 -1.89 -16.29
C PRO A 310 10.83 -0.64 -15.80
N GLU A 311 11.04 -0.23 -14.56
CA GLU A 311 10.40 0.91 -13.94
C GLU A 311 10.72 2.25 -14.63
N LEU A 312 11.90 2.38 -15.26
CA LEU A 312 12.31 3.59 -16.00
C LEU A 312 11.70 3.67 -17.40
N ARG A 313 11.19 2.56 -17.95
CA ARG A 313 10.75 2.46 -19.36
C ARG A 313 9.39 3.14 -19.58
N GLU A 314 9.33 4.46 -19.44
CA GLU A 314 8.08 5.22 -19.50
C GLU A 314 7.95 6.05 -20.78
N SER A 315 8.96 6.85 -21.15
CA SER A 315 8.85 7.88 -22.19
C SER A 315 9.77 7.68 -23.39
N GLY A 316 10.75 6.78 -23.31
CA GLY A 316 11.84 6.65 -24.27
C GLY A 316 13.02 7.58 -23.99
N GLN A 317 12.87 8.58 -23.11
CA GLN A 317 13.98 9.45 -22.69
C GLN A 317 15.09 8.66 -21.99
N GLU A 318 14.73 7.61 -21.26
CA GLU A 318 15.66 6.72 -20.57
C GLU A 318 16.65 6.06 -21.54
N VAL A 319 16.28 5.83 -22.80
CA VAL A 319 17.20 5.28 -23.83
C VAL A 319 18.33 6.27 -24.16
N ASP A 320 18.06 7.57 -24.07
CA ASP A 320 19.04 8.62 -24.39
C ASP A 320 19.85 9.07 -23.17
N THR A 321 19.32 8.89 -21.96
CA THR A 321 19.81 9.57 -20.75
C THR A 321 20.24 8.64 -19.63
N TYR A 322 19.75 7.39 -19.59
CA TYR A 322 20.16 6.44 -18.57
C TYR A 322 21.59 5.98 -18.82
N GLN A 323 22.39 5.94 -17.75
CA GLN A 323 23.79 5.54 -17.76
C GLN A 323 23.98 4.38 -16.78
N GLU A 324 24.93 3.49 -17.08
CA GLU A 324 25.22 2.32 -16.23
C GLU A 324 25.71 2.75 -14.84
N GLU A 325 26.35 3.91 -14.76
CA GLU A 325 26.89 4.50 -13.55
C GLU A 325 25.83 5.16 -12.65
N THR A 326 24.58 5.28 -13.10
CA THR A 326 23.49 5.81 -12.28
C THR A 326 23.20 4.84 -11.13
N ASP A 327 23.64 5.19 -9.92
CA ASP A 327 23.47 4.40 -8.69
C ASP A 327 22.04 4.49 -8.16
N LEU A 328 21.07 3.96 -8.92
CA LEU A 328 19.68 3.85 -8.51
C LEU A 328 19.58 3.02 -7.23
N VAL A 329 18.79 3.49 -6.27
CA VAL A 329 18.61 2.78 -5.01
C VAL A 329 18.18 1.34 -5.25
N GLU A 330 18.78 0.40 -4.51
CA GLU A 330 18.43 -1.01 -4.53
C GLU A 330 17.91 -1.46 -3.17
N HIS A 331 17.11 -2.52 -3.14
CA HIS A 331 16.50 -3.01 -1.91
C HIS A 331 17.54 -3.35 -0.84
N LYS A 332 18.67 -3.93 -1.25
CA LYS A 332 19.80 -4.26 -0.36
C LYS A 332 20.51 -3.04 0.25
N ALA A 333 20.29 -1.85 -0.30
CA ALA A 333 20.91 -0.62 0.21
C ALA A 333 20.17 -0.10 1.46
N ILE A 334 18.89 -0.48 1.64
CA ILE A 334 18.08 -0.07 2.79
C ILE A 334 18.62 -0.73 4.06
N LYS A 335 18.90 0.10 5.07
CA LYS A 335 19.48 -0.31 6.36
C LYS A 335 18.52 -0.16 7.52
N GLY A 336 17.33 0.38 7.28
CA GLY A 336 16.30 0.50 8.31
C GLY A 336 15.02 1.10 7.76
N ASP A 337 14.01 1.14 8.61
CA ASP A 337 12.71 1.74 8.35
C ASP A 337 12.38 2.73 9.46
N LEU A 338 12.03 3.96 9.08
CA LEU A 338 11.89 5.10 9.98
C LEU A 338 10.42 5.54 10.17
N HIS A 339 9.44 4.75 9.72
CA HIS A 339 8.03 4.98 10.01
C HIS A 339 7.29 3.65 10.14
N MET A 340 6.97 3.29 11.38
CA MET A 340 6.19 2.10 11.73
C MET A 340 5.49 2.28 13.08
N HIS A 341 4.46 1.47 13.28
CA HIS A 341 3.52 1.55 14.39
C HIS A 341 3.59 0.27 15.23
N SER A 342 3.36 0.42 16.53
CA SER A 342 3.38 -0.69 17.48
C SER A 342 2.03 -0.82 18.18
N ALA A 343 1.92 -1.84 19.02
CA ALA A 343 0.73 -2.08 19.84
C ALA A 343 0.37 -0.92 20.79
N TRP A 344 1.28 0.04 20.99
CA TRP A 344 1.04 1.28 21.72
C TRP A 344 0.05 2.22 21.02
N SER A 345 -0.03 2.24 19.69
CA SER A 345 -1.10 2.95 18.98
C SER A 345 -1.96 1.97 18.20
N ASP A 346 -1.88 1.98 16.88
CA ASP A 346 -2.71 1.16 16.00
C ASP A 346 -1.97 0.02 15.30
N GLY A 347 -0.70 -0.21 15.65
CA GLY A 347 0.07 -1.39 15.26
C GLY A 347 -0.40 -2.68 15.94
N ALA A 348 -0.05 -3.82 15.35
CA ALA A 348 -0.50 -5.14 15.79
C ALA A 348 0.47 -5.86 16.75
N PHE A 349 1.74 -5.46 16.75
CA PHE A 349 2.86 -6.15 17.40
C PHE A 349 3.58 -5.24 18.40
N SER A 350 4.27 -5.83 19.37
CA SER A 350 5.07 -5.06 20.33
C SER A 350 6.33 -4.51 19.69
N ILE A 351 6.99 -3.57 20.37
CA ILE A 351 8.23 -2.95 19.86
C ILE A 351 9.31 -4.01 19.69
N ARG A 352 9.39 -4.98 20.61
CA ARG A 352 10.31 -6.12 20.50
C ARG A 352 10.02 -6.95 19.25
N GLU A 353 8.78 -7.36 19.03
CA GLU A 353 8.39 -8.18 17.88
C GLU A 353 8.74 -7.47 16.55
N MET A 354 8.51 -6.16 16.47
CA MET A 354 8.88 -5.33 15.32
C MET A 354 10.41 -5.22 15.15
N ALA A 355 11.16 -5.03 16.25
CA ALA A 355 12.62 -4.99 16.24
C ALA A 355 13.22 -6.30 15.73
N GLU A 356 12.74 -7.43 16.24
CA GLU A 356 13.17 -8.77 15.86
C GLU A 356 12.89 -9.05 14.37
N ALA A 357 11.73 -8.62 13.87
CA ALA A 357 11.42 -8.71 12.44
C ALA A 357 12.35 -7.85 11.57
N CYS A 358 12.68 -6.63 12.01
CA CYS A 358 13.64 -5.76 11.32
C CYS A 358 15.06 -6.36 11.32
N MET A 359 15.52 -6.88 12.45
CA MET A 359 16.81 -7.57 12.56
C MET A 359 16.87 -8.81 11.67
N ALA A 360 15.79 -9.59 11.57
CA ALA A 360 15.69 -10.75 10.68
C ALA A 360 15.79 -10.37 9.19
N LYS A 361 15.39 -9.14 8.82
CA LYS A 361 15.59 -8.58 7.48
C LYS A 361 16.98 -7.97 7.25
N GLY A 362 17.83 -7.93 8.28
CA GLY A 362 19.19 -7.40 8.21
C GLY A 362 19.30 -5.88 8.39
N TYR A 363 18.26 -5.23 8.91
CA TYR A 363 18.32 -3.80 9.24
C TYR A 363 19.24 -3.54 10.43
N GLN A 364 19.87 -2.36 10.40
CA GLN A 364 20.74 -1.82 11.45
C GLN A 364 19.96 -0.99 12.47
N TYR A 365 18.80 -0.47 12.07
CA TYR A 365 17.95 0.36 12.91
C TYR A 365 16.50 0.34 12.46
N MET A 366 15.63 0.79 13.35
CA MET A 366 14.25 1.15 13.05
C MET A 366 13.83 2.38 13.87
N ALA A 367 12.71 3.01 13.53
CA ALA A 367 12.07 3.99 14.40
C ALA A 367 10.64 3.57 14.71
N ILE A 368 10.23 3.61 15.98
CA ILE A 368 8.82 3.50 16.34
C ILE A 368 8.23 4.91 16.31
N THR A 369 7.21 5.13 15.49
CA THR A 369 6.60 6.45 15.24
C THR A 369 5.09 6.37 15.45
N ASP A 370 4.67 5.84 16.59
CA ASP A 370 3.25 5.75 16.94
C ASP A 370 2.57 7.12 16.93
N HIS A 371 1.27 7.14 16.65
CA HIS A 371 0.51 8.37 16.45
C HIS A 371 0.44 9.26 17.69
N SER A 372 0.44 10.57 17.48
CA SER A 372 0.19 11.58 18.51
C SER A 372 -1.27 11.63 19.02
N GLN A 373 -1.51 12.37 20.10
CA GLN A 373 -2.75 12.41 20.89
C GLN A 373 -4.01 12.77 20.09
N TYR A 374 -3.87 13.57 19.03
CA TYR A 374 -4.98 14.04 18.22
C TYR A 374 -5.74 12.88 17.58
N LEU A 375 -5.03 11.86 17.11
CA LEU A 375 -5.59 10.71 16.40
C LEU A 375 -6.12 9.64 17.37
N LYS A 376 -7.14 10.01 18.15
CA LYS A 376 -7.79 9.11 19.13
C LYS A 376 -8.34 7.82 18.53
N VAL A 377 -8.68 7.84 17.23
CA VAL A 377 -9.20 6.66 16.52
C VAL A 377 -8.14 5.57 16.35
N ALA A 378 -6.87 5.96 16.37
CA ALA A 378 -5.71 5.11 16.25
C ALA A 378 -5.02 4.89 17.61
N ASN A 379 -5.75 5.10 18.71
CA ASN A 379 -5.21 5.03 20.07
C ASN A 379 -3.97 5.94 20.29
N GLY A 380 -3.96 7.12 19.65
CA GLY A 380 -2.86 8.09 19.72
C GLY A 380 -2.38 8.37 21.15
N LEU A 381 -1.06 8.45 21.32
CA LEU A 381 -0.42 8.51 22.63
C LEU A 381 -0.63 9.87 23.26
N THR A 382 -0.67 9.93 24.59
CA THR A 382 -0.49 11.20 25.30
C THR A 382 1.01 11.42 25.51
N ALA A 383 1.44 12.64 25.86
CA ALA A 383 2.84 12.89 26.22
C ALA A 383 3.34 12.03 27.41
N GLU A 384 2.44 11.54 28.28
CA GLU A 384 2.80 10.58 29.34
C GLU A 384 3.04 9.17 28.76
N ARG A 385 2.15 8.70 27.87
CA ARG A 385 2.29 7.38 27.24
C ARG A 385 3.52 7.33 26.33
N LEU A 386 3.80 8.40 25.59
CA LEU A 386 4.99 8.51 24.74
C LEU A 386 6.28 8.37 25.55
N ARG A 387 6.35 8.98 26.74
CA ARG A 387 7.52 8.81 27.64
C ARG A 387 7.67 7.38 28.15
N LYS A 388 6.58 6.71 28.47
CA LYS A 388 6.62 5.28 28.88
C LYS A 388 7.08 4.38 27.73
N GLN A 389 6.62 4.67 26.51
CA GLN A 389 7.13 3.99 25.32
C GLN A 389 8.62 4.24 25.13
N ALA A 390 9.09 5.47 25.31
CA ALA A 390 10.50 5.81 25.26
C ALA A 390 11.33 5.03 26.31
N GLU A 391 10.82 4.84 27.52
CA GLU A 391 11.46 4.00 28.55
C GLU A 391 11.58 2.53 28.11
N GLU A 392 10.55 1.97 27.46
CA GLU A 392 10.61 0.62 26.88
C GLU A 392 11.66 0.54 25.78
N ILE A 393 11.70 1.54 24.87
CA ILE A 393 12.70 1.62 23.80
C ILE A 393 14.11 1.72 24.36
N ASP A 394 14.33 2.53 25.41
CA ASP A 394 15.64 2.65 26.07
C ASP A 394 16.08 1.31 26.71
N ALA A 395 15.15 0.56 27.31
CA ALA A 395 15.41 -0.77 27.84
C ALA A 395 15.78 -1.78 26.74
N LEU A 396 15.07 -1.77 25.62
CA LEU A 396 15.35 -2.63 24.46
C LEU A 396 16.68 -2.28 23.79
N ASN A 397 16.99 -0.99 23.63
CA ASN A 397 18.29 -0.52 23.12
C ASN A 397 19.46 -0.95 24.02
N ALA A 398 19.25 -1.13 25.33
CA ALA A 398 20.27 -1.64 26.23
C ALA A 398 20.47 -3.17 26.11
N GLU A 399 19.48 -3.89 25.58
CA GLU A 399 19.53 -5.33 25.38
C GLU A 399 20.08 -5.71 23.99
N PHE A 400 19.67 -5.00 22.94
CA PHE A 400 20.04 -5.33 21.56
C PHE A 400 21.48 -4.92 21.24
N GLU A 401 22.28 -5.89 20.77
CA GLU A 401 23.62 -5.63 20.25
C GLU A 401 23.54 -5.28 18.75
N ASN A 402 24.20 -4.21 18.32
CA ASN A 402 24.32 -3.78 16.91
C ASN A 402 23.00 -3.43 16.20
N PHE A 403 21.91 -3.21 16.95
CA PHE A 403 20.64 -2.69 16.43
C PHE A 403 20.20 -1.49 17.26
N HIS A 404 19.59 -0.50 16.62
CA HIS A 404 19.12 0.70 17.30
C HIS A 404 17.66 1.01 16.99
N ILE A 405 16.90 1.33 18.03
CA ILE A 405 15.51 1.76 17.93
C ILE A 405 15.48 3.25 18.25
N PHE A 406 15.10 4.07 17.27
CA PHE A 406 14.84 5.50 17.48
C PHE A 406 13.50 5.70 18.18
N LYS A 407 13.49 6.55 19.21
CA LYS A 407 12.28 7.05 19.86
C LYS A 407 11.63 8.08 18.95
N GLY A 408 10.65 7.65 18.18
CA GLY A 408 9.97 8.48 17.19
C GLY A 408 8.54 8.83 17.60
N VAL A 409 7.93 9.73 16.83
CA VAL A 409 6.49 10.01 16.87
C VAL A 409 6.01 10.43 15.49
N GLU A 410 4.84 9.94 15.08
CA GLU A 410 4.07 10.56 14.00
C GLU A 410 3.21 11.69 14.56
N MET A 411 3.73 12.91 14.38
CA MET A 411 3.17 14.16 14.84
C MET A 411 2.05 14.65 13.93
N ASP A 412 0.84 14.74 14.46
CA ASP A 412 -0.25 15.39 13.74
C ASP A 412 0.01 16.89 13.57
N ILE A 413 -0.11 17.35 12.32
CA ILE A 413 -0.23 18.76 12.00
C ILE A 413 -1.72 19.11 12.12
N LEU A 414 -2.09 19.92 13.09
CA LEU A 414 -3.49 20.25 13.40
C LEU A 414 -4.15 21.12 12.32
N PRO A 415 -5.50 21.23 12.29
CA PRO A 415 -6.21 22.00 11.25
C PRO A 415 -5.87 23.50 11.19
N ASP A 416 -5.35 24.07 12.27
CA ASP A 416 -4.84 25.45 12.36
C ASP A 416 -3.32 25.56 12.10
N GLY A 417 -2.65 24.41 11.94
CA GLY A 417 -1.24 24.24 11.60
C GLY A 417 -0.28 24.22 12.77
N SER A 418 -0.75 24.26 14.02
CA SER A 418 0.10 23.87 15.15
C SER A 418 0.40 22.36 15.14
N LEU A 419 1.46 21.94 15.82
CA LEU A 419 1.75 20.53 16.08
C LEU A 419 1.02 20.06 17.33
N ASP A 420 0.73 18.76 17.42
CA ASP A 420 -0.07 18.18 18.51
C ASP A 420 0.65 18.13 19.88
N TYR A 421 1.99 18.17 19.90
CA TYR A 421 2.78 18.36 21.12
C TYR A 421 3.58 19.66 21.12
N ASP A 422 3.82 20.18 22.33
CA ASP A 422 4.73 21.29 22.56
C ASP A 422 6.20 20.89 22.35
N ASP A 423 7.05 21.87 22.00
CA ASP A 423 8.49 21.70 21.78
C ASP A 423 9.22 20.96 22.91
N SER A 424 8.79 21.10 24.18
CA SER A 424 9.41 20.38 25.29
C SER A 424 9.27 18.88 25.17
N VAL A 425 8.13 18.38 24.67
CA VAL A 425 7.93 16.93 24.45
C VAL A 425 8.70 16.49 23.21
N LEU A 426 8.67 17.29 22.14
CA LEU A 426 9.39 16.98 20.89
C LEU A 426 10.90 16.89 21.11
N SER A 427 11.47 17.72 21.99
CA SER A 427 12.90 17.70 22.33
C SER A 427 13.38 16.44 23.04
N GLU A 428 12.46 15.58 23.50
CA GLU A 428 12.79 14.30 24.14
C GLU A 428 12.86 13.14 23.13
N MET A 429 12.42 13.35 21.89
CA MET A 429 12.36 12.33 20.83
C MET A 429 13.63 12.35 19.97
N ASP A 430 14.02 11.18 19.46
CA ASP A 430 15.14 11.06 18.52
C ASP A 430 14.71 11.39 17.08
N LEU A 431 13.42 11.23 16.75
CA LEU A 431 12.85 11.43 15.42
C LEU A 431 11.44 12.02 15.52
N VAL A 432 11.15 13.09 14.78
CA VAL A 432 9.76 13.56 14.60
C VAL A 432 9.40 13.54 13.12
N ILE A 433 8.39 12.74 12.79
CA ILE A 433 7.77 12.76 11.46
C ILE A 433 6.44 13.51 11.58
N ALA A 434 6.10 14.37 10.63
CA ALA A 434 4.90 15.19 10.69
C ALA A 434 3.96 14.91 9.50
N SER A 435 2.67 14.79 9.78
CA SER A 435 1.67 14.47 8.75
C SER A 435 0.29 15.08 9.03
N ILE A 436 -0.54 15.16 7.99
CA ILE A 436 -1.91 15.65 8.06
C ILE A 436 -2.88 14.44 8.01
N HIS A 437 -3.62 14.19 9.10
CA HIS A 437 -4.64 13.12 9.15
C HIS A 437 -6.09 13.61 9.12
N SER A 438 -6.31 14.93 9.18
CA SER A 438 -7.65 15.51 9.22
C SER A 438 -7.81 16.75 8.34
N SER A 439 -9.07 17.10 8.07
CA SER A 439 -9.46 18.33 7.37
C SER A 439 -8.94 18.42 5.93
N PHE A 440 -8.99 17.31 5.20
CA PHE A 440 -8.42 17.14 3.86
C PHE A 440 -9.10 18.02 2.78
N SER A 441 -10.28 18.56 3.08
CA SER A 441 -11.01 19.46 2.18
C SER A 441 -10.64 20.94 2.37
N GLN A 442 -9.61 21.26 3.17
CA GLN A 442 -9.13 22.63 3.30
C GLN A 442 -8.51 23.13 1.98
N PRO A 443 -8.61 24.42 1.67
CA PRO A 443 -7.97 24.99 0.48
C PRO A 443 -6.45 24.82 0.50
N GLU A 444 -5.83 24.72 -0.69
CA GLU A 444 -4.38 24.54 -0.88
C GLU A 444 -3.53 25.49 0.00
N HIS A 445 -3.83 26.79 0.00
CA HIS A 445 -3.06 27.75 0.82
C HIS A 445 -3.12 27.48 2.34
N VAL A 446 -4.19 26.86 2.84
CA VAL A 446 -4.29 26.45 4.26
C VAL A 446 -3.47 25.20 4.50
N ILE A 447 -3.52 24.22 3.59
CA ILE A 447 -2.68 23.02 3.64
C ILE A 447 -1.20 23.40 3.58
N MET A 448 -0.81 24.28 2.66
CA MET A 448 0.57 24.74 2.53
C MET A 448 1.05 25.47 3.78
N LYS A 449 0.19 26.27 4.44
CA LYS A 449 0.54 26.88 5.73
C LYS A 449 0.81 25.84 6.81
N ARG A 450 -0.02 24.78 6.88
CA ARG A 450 0.18 23.66 7.82
C ARG A 450 1.52 22.96 7.56
N LEU A 451 1.83 22.66 6.30
CA LEU A 451 3.10 22.03 5.90
C LEU A 451 4.31 22.95 6.16
N GLU A 452 4.20 24.24 5.87
CA GLU A 452 5.25 25.24 6.14
C GLU A 452 5.57 25.32 7.64
N GLN A 453 4.55 25.29 8.51
CA GLN A 453 4.75 25.27 9.95
C GLN A 453 5.51 24.02 10.42
N ALA A 454 5.21 22.85 9.85
CA ALA A 454 5.95 21.63 10.14
C ALA A 454 7.39 21.71 9.63
N LEU A 455 7.61 22.11 8.37
CA LEU A 455 8.92 22.21 7.74
C LEU A 455 9.86 23.20 8.46
N THR A 456 9.31 24.28 9.02
CA THR A 456 10.09 25.31 9.72
C THR A 456 10.27 25.03 11.22
N ASN A 457 9.63 23.99 11.76
CA ASN A 457 9.87 23.56 13.14
C ASN A 457 11.19 22.78 13.21
N LYS A 458 12.09 23.21 14.11
CA LYS A 458 13.43 22.62 14.27
C LYS A 458 13.43 21.15 14.68
N HIS A 459 12.35 20.67 15.29
CA HIS A 459 12.20 19.29 15.75
C HIS A 459 11.72 18.35 14.64
N VAL A 460 11.11 18.87 13.56
CA VAL A 460 10.54 18.02 12.50
C VAL A 460 11.62 17.58 11.52
N ASP A 461 11.76 16.27 11.36
CA ASP A 461 12.77 15.64 10.52
C ASP A 461 12.26 15.22 9.15
N ILE A 462 11.01 14.74 9.12
CA ILE A 462 10.39 14.13 7.94
C ILE A 462 8.97 14.65 7.80
N ILE A 463 8.55 15.00 6.58
CA ILE A 463 7.11 15.10 6.24
C ILE A 463 6.65 13.75 5.71
N ALA A 464 5.78 13.07 6.45
CA ALA A 464 5.26 11.74 6.13
C ALA A 464 4.06 11.83 5.18
N HIS A 465 3.98 10.90 4.22
CA HIS A 465 2.98 10.78 3.15
C HIS A 465 2.34 12.13 2.74
N PRO A 466 3.14 13.03 2.10
CA PRO A 466 2.88 14.47 2.12
C PRO A 466 1.61 14.98 1.40
N THR A 467 0.90 14.10 0.67
CA THR A 467 -0.34 14.45 -0.03
C THR A 467 -1.57 13.80 0.61
N GLY A 468 -1.36 12.85 1.53
CA GLY A 468 -2.43 12.07 2.15
C GLY A 468 -3.24 11.22 1.16
N ARG A 469 -2.73 10.96 -0.04
CA ARG A 469 -3.45 10.20 -1.07
C ARG A 469 -3.61 8.71 -0.69
N LEU A 470 -4.62 8.08 -1.29
CA LEU A 470 -4.81 6.63 -1.31
C LEU A 470 -5.20 6.21 -2.74
N ILE A 471 -4.34 5.46 -3.41
CA ILE A 471 -4.49 5.10 -4.83
C ILE A 471 -5.81 4.35 -5.04
N GLY A 472 -6.64 4.88 -5.95
CA GLY A 472 -7.97 4.35 -6.27
C GLY A 472 -9.06 4.59 -5.22
N ARG A 473 -8.76 5.27 -4.11
CA ARG A 473 -9.75 5.59 -3.06
C ARG A 473 -9.88 7.07 -2.75
N ARG A 474 -8.77 7.81 -2.66
CA ARG A 474 -8.73 9.23 -2.28
C ARG A 474 -7.60 9.94 -3.03
N ALA A 475 -7.91 11.02 -3.74
CA ALA A 475 -6.92 11.78 -4.52
C ALA A 475 -5.79 12.38 -3.66
N GLY A 476 -6.09 12.76 -2.42
CA GLY A 476 -5.22 13.53 -1.53
C GLY A 476 -5.83 14.89 -1.21
N TYR A 477 -5.19 15.66 -0.35
CA TYR A 477 -5.47 17.09 -0.20
C TYR A 477 -4.62 17.90 -1.19
N GLU A 478 -5.04 19.13 -1.50
CA GLU A 478 -4.33 19.98 -2.47
C GLU A 478 -3.03 20.52 -1.88
N VAL A 479 -1.91 20.24 -2.54
CA VAL A 479 -0.55 20.63 -2.12
C VAL A 479 0.16 21.29 -3.31
N ASP A 480 0.74 22.47 -3.08
CA ASP A 480 1.73 23.03 -3.99
C ASP A 480 3.06 22.28 -3.81
N ILE A 481 3.29 21.33 -4.70
CA ILE A 481 4.42 20.40 -4.63
C ILE A 481 5.75 21.09 -4.88
N ASP A 482 5.78 22.08 -5.77
CA ASP A 482 7.01 22.80 -6.06
C ASP A 482 7.42 23.62 -4.83
N MET A 483 6.46 24.29 -4.17
CA MET A 483 6.70 24.98 -2.92
C MET A 483 7.09 24.03 -1.77
N LEU A 484 6.43 22.87 -1.64
CA LEU A 484 6.77 21.84 -0.64
C LEU A 484 8.24 21.39 -0.78
N ILE A 485 8.66 21.05 -2.01
CA ILE A 485 10.03 20.59 -2.29
C ILE A 485 11.05 21.69 -2.04
N GLU A 486 10.74 22.95 -2.42
CA GLU A 486 11.62 24.09 -2.16
C GLU A 486 11.80 24.37 -0.68
N LEU A 487 10.72 24.29 0.10
CA LEU A 487 10.77 24.43 1.55
C LEU A 487 11.57 23.29 2.19
N ALA A 488 11.32 22.04 1.81
CA ALA A 488 12.05 20.88 2.31
C ALA A 488 13.56 20.98 2.04
N ALA A 489 13.96 21.41 0.85
CA ALA A 489 15.36 21.67 0.51
C ALA A 489 15.96 22.78 1.39
N LYS A 490 15.20 23.85 1.63
CA LYS A 490 15.66 25.01 2.42
C LYS A 490 15.80 24.69 3.91
N THR A 491 14.89 23.90 4.47
CA THR A 491 14.88 23.54 5.90
C THR A 491 15.66 22.26 6.19
N ASN A 492 16.16 21.60 5.14
CA ASN A 492 16.79 20.29 5.23
C ASN A 492 15.88 19.26 5.93
N THR A 493 14.56 19.36 5.72
CA THR A 493 13.58 18.37 6.17
C THR A 493 13.43 17.32 5.08
N ALA A 494 13.46 16.04 5.44
CA ALA A 494 13.30 14.96 4.47
C ALA A 494 11.83 14.82 4.04
N LEU A 495 11.60 14.31 2.83
CA LEU A 495 10.26 13.96 2.35
C LEU A 495 10.12 12.44 2.25
N GLU A 496 9.02 11.93 2.77
CA GLU A 496 8.73 10.50 2.74
C GLU A 496 8.25 10.03 1.35
N LEU A 497 8.79 8.90 0.92
CA LEU A 497 8.14 7.95 0.04
C LEU A 497 7.58 6.81 0.88
N ASN A 498 6.29 6.85 1.11
CA ASN A 498 5.57 5.83 1.84
C ASN A 498 5.35 4.63 0.91
N ALA A 499 6.01 3.52 1.22
CA ALA A 499 6.13 2.33 0.42
C ALA A 499 4.86 1.48 0.39
N ASN A 500 3.88 1.76 1.27
CA ASN A 500 2.59 1.09 1.27
C ASN A 500 1.96 1.16 -0.14
N PRO A 501 1.63 0.02 -0.78
CA PRO A 501 1.09 -0.02 -2.14
C PRO A 501 -0.25 0.70 -2.33
N ALA A 502 -0.97 1.00 -1.24
CA ALA A 502 -2.16 1.83 -1.26
C ALA A 502 -1.84 3.34 -1.26
N ARG A 503 -0.63 3.76 -0.88
CA ARG A 503 -0.20 5.17 -0.81
C ARG A 503 0.78 5.53 -1.94
N LEU A 504 1.96 4.90 -1.95
CA LEU A 504 3.13 5.28 -2.77
C LEU A 504 3.39 6.79 -2.77
N ASP A 505 3.29 7.44 -1.62
CA ASP A 505 3.33 8.89 -1.51
C ASP A 505 4.68 9.33 -0.93
N LEU A 506 5.59 9.93 -1.67
CA LEU A 506 5.40 10.72 -2.90
C LEU A 506 5.24 9.97 -4.25
N ARG A 507 4.36 10.49 -5.12
CA ARG A 507 4.20 10.01 -6.51
C ARG A 507 5.45 10.21 -7.36
N THR A 508 5.62 9.38 -8.39
CA THR A 508 6.80 9.37 -9.28
C THR A 508 7.23 10.76 -9.76
N GLU A 509 6.29 11.57 -10.25
CA GLU A 509 6.60 12.92 -10.76
C GLU A 509 7.18 13.84 -9.68
N HIS A 510 6.79 13.64 -8.42
CA HIS A 510 7.30 14.40 -7.28
C HIS A 510 8.67 13.91 -6.85
N LEU A 511 8.90 12.60 -6.90
CA LEU A 511 10.21 12.01 -6.63
C LEU A 511 11.25 12.57 -7.61
N ILE A 512 10.92 12.63 -8.91
CA ILE A 512 11.81 13.23 -9.93
C ILE A 512 12.17 14.67 -9.55
N LYS A 513 11.16 15.51 -9.27
CA LYS A 513 11.38 16.91 -8.85
C LYS A 513 12.20 17.03 -7.56
N ALA A 514 11.95 16.15 -6.58
CA ALA A 514 12.66 16.14 -5.31
C ALA A 514 14.15 15.77 -5.49
N ASN A 515 14.43 14.77 -6.33
CA ASN A 515 15.79 14.39 -6.71
C ASN A 515 16.51 15.53 -7.45
N GLU A 516 15.87 16.20 -8.41
CA GLU A 516 16.42 17.36 -9.13
C GLU A 516 16.80 18.52 -8.21
N LYS A 517 16.04 18.72 -7.12
CA LYS A 517 16.30 19.75 -6.10
C LYS A 517 17.24 19.27 -4.98
N GLY A 518 17.68 18.01 -5.01
CA GLY A 518 18.58 17.45 -4.01
C GLY A 518 17.95 17.27 -2.63
N VAL A 519 16.62 17.17 -2.54
CA VAL A 519 15.93 16.89 -1.27
C VAL A 519 16.29 15.49 -0.79
N THR A 520 16.54 15.35 0.52
CA THR A 520 16.71 14.02 1.12
C THR A 520 15.36 13.31 1.15
N LEU A 521 15.30 12.12 0.57
CA LEU A 521 14.13 11.25 0.58
C LEU A 521 14.29 10.17 1.63
N VAL A 522 13.18 9.64 2.13
CA VAL A 522 13.16 8.49 3.05
C VAL A 522 12.09 7.50 2.59
N ILE A 523 12.43 6.22 2.46
CA ILE A 523 11.51 5.20 1.98
C ILE A 523 11.04 4.40 3.18
N ASN A 524 9.80 4.61 3.64
CA ASN A 524 9.30 3.91 4.83
C ASN A 524 8.05 3.10 4.53
N THR A 525 7.81 2.03 5.28
CA THR A 525 6.66 1.15 5.01
C THR A 525 5.36 1.59 5.65
N ASP A 526 5.39 2.45 6.68
CA ASP A 526 4.20 2.79 7.47
C ASP A 526 3.57 1.49 8.03
N ALA A 527 4.46 0.60 8.50
CA ALA A 527 4.10 -0.77 8.88
C ALA A 527 3.28 -0.78 10.17
N HIS A 528 2.09 -1.35 10.10
CA HIS A 528 1.22 -1.63 11.25
C HIS A 528 1.23 -3.13 11.63
N ASN A 529 1.89 -3.95 10.83
CA ASN A 529 2.17 -5.36 11.06
C ASN A 529 3.49 -5.76 10.41
N ILE A 530 4.03 -6.92 10.80
CA ILE A 530 5.32 -7.40 10.33
C ILE A 530 5.32 -7.65 8.82
N GLU A 531 4.21 -8.13 8.26
CA GLU A 531 4.08 -8.42 6.83
C GLU A 531 4.23 -7.16 5.96
N MET A 532 3.75 -6.01 6.45
CA MET A 532 3.90 -4.72 5.76
C MET A 532 5.37 -4.27 5.63
N LEU A 533 6.30 -4.81 6.41
CA LEU A 533 7.74 -4.52 6.22
C LEU A 533 8.23 -4.97 4.83
N ASP A 534 7.56 -5.93 4.18
CA ASP A 534 7.87 -6.33 2.80
C ASP A 534 7.46 -5.29 1.75
N ASP A 535 6.64 -4.30 2.10
CA ASP A 535 6.27 -3.20 1.21
C ASP A 535 7.48 -2.33 0.82
N MET A 536 8.58 -2.42 1.57
CA MET A 536 9.85 -1.74 1.24
C MET A 536 10.30 -2.05 -0.20
N LYS A 537 10.05 -3.27 -0.70
CA LYS A 537 10.33 -3.65 -2.10
C LYS A 537 9.55 -2.78 -3.09
N THR A 538 8.29 -2.51 -2.80
CA THR A 538 7.42 -1.63 -3.60
C THR A 538 7.91 -0.18 -3.53
N GLY A 539 8.25 0.31 -2.34
CA GLY A 539 8.81 1.65 -2.13
C GLY A 539 10.12 1.88 -2.89
N VAL A 540 11.06 0.95 -2.79
CA VAL A 540 12.33 1.00 -3.55
C VAL A 540 12.07 0.98 -5.07
N THR A 541 11.13 0.16 -5.54
CA THR A 541 10.76 0.12 -6.96
C THR A 541 10.17 1.46 -7.41
N ALA A 542 9.31 2.09 -6.58
CA ALA A 542 8.77 3.41 -6.85
C ALA A 542 9.84 4.52 -6.81
N ALA A 543 10.82 4.42 -5.90
CA ALA A 543 11.96 5.33 -5.83
C ALA A 543 12.81 5.26 -7.11
N ARG A 544 13.13 4.03 -7.55
CA ARG A 544 13.84 3.79 -8.81
C ARG A 544 13.08 4.37 -10.01
N LYS A 545 11.76 4.18 -10.05
CA LYS A 545 10.88 4.82 -11.05
C LYS A 545 10.99 6.35 -11.04
N GLY A 546 11.18 6.95 -9.87
CA GLY A 546 11.43 8.37 -9.65
C GLY A 546 12.87 8.82 -9.89
N TRP A 547 13.73 7.96 -10.46
CA TRP A 547 15.16 8.19 -10.68
C TRP A 547 15.95 8.48 -9.40
N THR A 548 15.50 7.94 -8.26
CA THR A 548 16.17 8.15 -6.97
C THR A 548 17.46 7.34 -6.89
N GLU A 549 18.59 8.05 -6.74
CA GLU A 549 19.89 7.45 -6.44
C GLU A 549 20.04 7.14 -4.94
N THR A 550 20.86 6.13 -4.61
CA THR A 550 21.13 5.70 -3.23
C THR A 550 21.54 6.85 -2.31
N LYS A 551 22.35 7.79 -2.81
CA LYS A 551 22.84 8.96 -2.03
C LYS A 551 21.73 9.88 -1.51
N HIS A 552 20.56 9.90 -2.18
CA HIS A 552 19.42 10.73 -1.79
C HIS A 552 18.53 10.07 -0.72
N VAL A 553 18.75 8.79 -0.40
CA VAL A 553 17.87 8.03 0.50
C VAL A 553 18.46 7.98 1.92
N LEU A 554 17.77 8.61 2.87
CA LEU A 554 18.19 8.70 4.27
C LEU A 554 18.39 7.32 4.89
N ASN A 555 17.42 6.42 4.72
CA ASN A 555 17.46 5.11 5.32
C ASN A 555 18.29 4.06 4.53
N ALA A 556 19.05 4.50 3.52
CA ALA A 556 20.15 3.74 2.93
C ALA A 556 21.51 4.08 3.59
N ARG A 557 21.57 5.11 4.44
CA ARG A 557 22.78 5.55 5.14
C ARG A 557 23.04 4.66 6.37
N PRO A 558 24.30 4.43 6.76
CA PRO A 558 24.61 3.73 8.01
C PRO A 558 24.08 4.51 9.23
N LEU A 559 23.85 3.79 10.34
CA LEU A 559 23.27 4.34 11.58
C LEU A 559 23.87 5.70 12.03
N HIS A 560 25.20 5.84 11.99
CA HIS A 560 25.87 7.07 12.44
C HIS A 560 25.55 8.29 11.56
N GLU A 561 25.31 8.10 10.26
CA GLU A 561 24.90 9.16 9.34
C GLU A 561 23.44 9.54 9.52
N VAL A 562 22.57 8.55 9.82
CA VAL A 562 21.17 8.83 10.18
C VAL A 562 21.11 9.64 11.47
N LYS A 563 21.85 9.24 12.51
CA LYS A 563 21.96 10.01 13.76
C LYS A 563 22.42 11.45 13.50
N ALA A 564 23.47 11.63 12.70
CA ALA A 564 23.96 12.97 12.34
C ALA A 564 22.93 13.81 11.58
N PHE A 565 22.10 13.18 10.74
CA PHE A 565 21.00 13.88 10.08
C PHE A 565 19.92 14.31 11.08
N LEU A 566 19.52 13.46 12.02
CA LEU A 566 18.46 13.78 12.99
C LEU A 566 18.88 14.89 13.97
N THR A 567 20.16 14.94 14.36
CA THR A 567 20.71 15.98 15.25
C THR A 567 21.17 17.26 14.52
N ARG A 568 20.81 17.46 13.24
CA ARG A 568 21.35 18.56 12.41
C ARG A 568 20.94 19.97 12.85
N ASN A 569 19.88 20.05 13.64
CA ASN A 569 19.28 21.29 14.13
C ASN A 569 19.59 21.58 15.61
N ASP A 570 20.43 20.75 16.24
CA ASP A 570 20.82 20.85 17.66
C ASP A 570 21.84 21.96 17.95
#